data_AF-A0A150GTK9-F1
#
_entry.id   AF-A0A150GTK9-F1
#
_cell.length_a   1.000
_cell.length_b   1.000
_cell.length_c   1.000
_cell.angle_alpha   90.00
_cell.angle_beta   90.00
_cell.angle_gamma   90.00
#
_symmetry.space_group_name_H-M   'P 1'
#
loop_
_entity.id
_entity.type
_entity.pdbx_description
1 polymer ?
#
loop_
_entity_poly.entity_id
_entity_poly.type
_entity_poly.pdbx_seq_one_letter_code
_entity_poly.pdbx_strand_id
1 'polypeptide(L)'
;MAVRGQWVKMVMTVWQVDKATLVQFRGRPEFASVRLSQPVPPHAFAARWAAPGAMRDLTMEQRRQLLRLTAASGVMANLDAALEAVGFVLDRKVSSYTAGCRLKEKTDMLRAACTMGHVGMVLSFLDRRYGDKASSLRIAAEAGHQHLCETLLGDRLWELWRVQHAVSALSGGHPELADWLLQLRTGGPALAPLGGDTCGELLEAAAKGCELPVLVSLRQRCSDLYIDQDALLPVLIAAAGSTTADWQQKLRWAEHQMPDGFRLNGNACAAAAGCPDGGLRLSWLLRRRYPADASSLEKALLCGNTEGLELLVRRGLRPKLDTIEAAARLGHLEVLKKLRQIGFGLAAAAIARAAAEGGQLPVLVWAVEELGASVEDPLLIRQAVKRCDLEALRWLRQRGCPLDGDEEVALAAAGSGQLPVLEWYVQELRGPVRSGAALEAAAATGRVEVLAWLRQRFWPWGSDTWVNAAGAGCEVALEWLAERGCPMPESSRDA
;
A
#
# COMPACT_ATOMS: atom_id res chain seq x y z
N MET A 1 8.56 -12.55 3.43
CA MET A 1 9.28 -11.48 4.15
C MET A 1 10.79 -11.38 3.84
N ALA A 2 11.47 -12.47 3.48
CA ALA A 2 12.92 -12.46 3.21
C ALA A 2 13.35 -11.57 2.03
N VAL A 3 12.58 -11.54 0.93
CA VAL A 3 12.91 -10.75 -0.26
C VAL A 3 12.90 -9.24 0.04
N ARG A 4 11.87 -8.71 0.72
CA ARG A 4 11.84 -7.30 1.17
C ARG A 4 13.04 -6.95 2.06
N GLY A 5 13.47 -7.86 2.94
CA GLY A 5 14.64 -7.66 3.80
C GLY A 5 15.97 -7.57 3.04
N GLN A 6 16.13 -8.33 1.95
CA GLN A 6 17.30 -8.24 1.07
C GLN A 6 17.32 -6.92 0.29
N TRP A 7 16.20 -6.49 -0.30
CA TRP A 7 16.14 -5.23 -1.06
C TRP A 7 16.40 -4.00 -0.18
N VAL A 8 15.86 -3.98 1.04
CA VAL A 8 16.11 -2.88 1.99
C VAL A 8 17.60 -2.82 2.34
N LYS A 9 18.27 -3.95 2.62
CA LYS A 9 19.71 -4.01 2.89
C LYS A 9 20.59 -3.63 1.68
N MET A 10 20.07 -3.72 0.45
CA MET A 10 20.82 -3.44 -0.78
C MET A 10 20.78 -1.97 -1.23
N VAL A 11 19.79 -1.20 -0.79
CA VAL A 11 19.67 0.23 -1.10
C VAL A 11 19.97 1.10 0.12
N MET A 12 19.75 0.55 1.32
CA MET A 12 20.08 1.18 2.58
C MET A 12 20.86 0.21 3.49
N THR A 13 21.95 0.67 4.08
CA THR A 13 22.65 -0.08 5.13
C THR A 13 21.94 0.18 6.46
N VAL A 14 21.33 -0.84 7.05
CA VAL A 14 20.66 -0.73 8.37
C VAL A 14 21.68 -1.05 9.46
N TRP A 15 21.90 -0.10 10.37
CA TRP A 15 22.76 -0.32 11.54
C TRP A 15 21.94 -1.03 12.62
N GLN A 16 22.39 -2.19 13.06
CA GLN A 16 21.82 -2.86 14.22
C GLN A 16 22.41 -2.20 15.47
N VAL A 17 21.67 -1.30 16.11
CA VAL A 17 22.11 -0.65 17.35
C VAL A 17 21.55 -1.45 18.54
N ASP A 18 22.43 -1.98 19.39
CA ASP A 18 22.00 -2.69 20.60
C ASP A 18 21.44 -1.73 21.68
N LYS A 19 20.70 -2.27 22.65
CA LYS A 19 20.11 -1.48 23.75
C LYS A 19 21.15 -0.83 24.65
N ALA A 20 22.35 -1.39 24.78
CA ALA A 20 23.43 -0.84 25.63
C ALA A 20 24.07 0.40 24.98
N THR A 21 24.17 0.38 23.66
CA THR A 21 24.68 1.46 22.81
C THR A 21 23.71 2.65 22.80
N LEU A 22 22.40 2.39 22.75
CA LEU A 22 21.36 3.43 22.89
C LEU A 22 21.40 4.18 24.23
N VAL A 23 21.87 3.54 25.31
CA VAL A 23 22.02 4.20 26.62
C VAL A 23 23.18 5.18 26.63
N GLN A 24 24.25 4.92 25.86
CA GLN A 24 25.41 5.84 25.75
C GLN A 24 25.08 7.15 25.00
N PHE A 25 24.04 7.15 24.16
CA PHE A 25 23.59 8.31 23.40
C PHE A 25 22.51 9.15 24.12
N ARG A 26 21.98 8.70 25.27
CA ARG A 26 21.02 9.48 26.06
C ARG A 26 21.67 10.75 26.61
N GLY A 27 21.05 11.91 26.35
CA GLY A 27 21.45 13.20 26.92
C GLY A 27 22.44 14.01 26.09
N ARG A 28 22.84 13.54 24.89
CA ARG A 28 23.68 14.32 23.96
C ARG A 28 22.84 14.89 22.81
N PRO A 29 22.66 16.23 22.70
CA PRO A 29 21.85 16.85 21.65
C PRO A 29 22.42 16.62 20.24
N GLU A 30 23.72 16.36 20.13
CA GLU A 30 24.42 16.00 18.88
C GLU A 30 23.92 14.67 18.26
N PHE A 31 23.28 13.81 19.05
CA PHE A 31 22.73 12.51 18.61
C PHE A 31 21.20 12.43 18.74
N ALA A 32 20.51 13.58 18.80
CA ALA A 32 19.05 13.65 18.92
C ALA A 32 18.30 12.99 17.74
N SER A 33 18.97 12.78 16.60
CA SER A 33 18.44 12.01 15.47
C SER A 33 19.41 10.88 15.10
N VAL A 34 19.01 9.64 15.37
CA VAL A 34 19.75 8.46 14.91
C VAL A 34 19.16 8.01 13.58
N ARG A 35 19.90 8.19 12.48
CA ARG A 35 19.55 7.58 11.19
C ARG A 35 19.88 6.09 11.24
N LEU A 36 18.84 5.27 11.45
CA LEU A 36 18.94 3.81 11.50
C LEU A 36 19.41 3.19 10.18
N SER A 37 19.39 3.95 9.09
CA SER A 37 19.90 3.50 7.81
C SER A 37 20.57 4.60 6.98
N GLN A 38 21.65 4.25 6.27
CA GLN A 38 22.34 5.15 5.33
C GLN A 38 22.27 4.62 3.89
N PRO A 39 22.12 5.49 2.89
CA PRO A 39 22.11 5.07 1.50
C PRO A 39 23.47 4.48 1.10
N VAL A 40 23.45 3.51 0.18
CA VAL A 40 24.68 2.86 -0.30
C VAL A 40 25.55 3.88 -1.07
N PRO A 41 26.87 3.92 -0.81
CA PRO A 41 27.79 4.80 -1.54
C PRO A 41 27.79 4.56 -3.06
N PRO A 42 27.93 5.61 -3.89
CA PRO A 42 27.83 5.49 -5.35
C PRO A 42 28.75 4.47 -6.00
N HIS A 43 30.01 4.38 -5.57
CA HIS A 43 30.96 3.42 -6.11
C HIS A 43 30.52 1.97 -5.82
N ALA A 44 30.00 1.70 -4.62
CA ALA A 44 29.54 0.37 -4.23
C ALA A 44 28.22 -0.01 -4.93
N PHE A 45 27.32 0.97 -5.12
CA PHE A 45 26.11 0.79 -5.88
C PHE A 45 26.43 0.49 -7.35
N ALA A 46 27.28 1.28 -8.00
CA ALA A 46 27.68 1.11 -9.38
C ALA A 46 28.41 -0.22 -9.61
N ALA A 47 29.33 -0.59 -8.71
CA ALA A 47 30.03 -1.88 -8.79
C ALA A 47 29.07 -3.08 -8.78
N ARG A 48 27.92 -2.95 -8.11
CA ARG A 48 26.91 -4.01 -8.03
C ARG A 48 25.90 -3.97 -9.19
N TRP A 49 25.42 -2.79 -9.56
CA TRP A 49 24.25 -2.64 -10.44
C TRP A 49 24.58 -2.11 -11.84
N ALA A 50 25.71 -1.42 -12.01
CA ALA A 50 26.15 -0.92 -13.32
C ALA A 50 27.21 -1.81 -13.99
N ALA A 51 27.61 -2.91 -13.34
CA ALA A 51 28.50 -3.89 -13.96
C ALA A 51 27.81 -4.54 -15.19
N PRO A 52 28.53 -4.80 -16.29
CA PRO A 52 27.97 -5.51 -17.43
C PRO A 52 27.32 -6.82 -17.00
N GLY A 53 26.05 -6.98 -17.32
CA GLY A 53 25.27 -8.15 -16.98
C GLY A 53 24.59 -8.14 -15.59
N ALA A 54 24.78 -7.10 -14.76
CA ALA A 54 24.17 -7.01 -13.43
C ALA A 54 22.62 -7.07 -13.43
N MET A 55 21.98 -6.68 -14.54
CA MET A 55 20.53 -6.69 -14.68
C MET A 55 19.98 -7.96 -15.34
N ARG A 56 20.85 -8.86 -15.85
CA ARG A 56 20.44 -10.02 -16.64
C ARG A 56 19.48 -10.93 -15.88
N ASP A 57 19.73 -11.11 -14.59
CA ASP A 57 18.95 -11.98 -13.68
C ASP A 57 17.66 -11.31 -13.15
N LEU A 58 17.52 -9.99 -13.34
CA LEU A 58 16.40 -9.25 -12.79
C LEU A 58 15.21 -9.22 -13.75
N THR A 59 14.03 -9.51 -13.22
CA THR A 59 12.76 -9.34 -13.94
C THR A 59 12.38 -7.87 -14.07
N MET A 60 11.49 -7.52 -15.00
CA MET A 60 10.99 -6.15 -15.15
C MET A 60 10.43 -5.57 -13.85
N GLU A 61 9.69 -6.35 -13.05
CA GLU A 61 9.14 -5.84 -11.78
C GLU A 61 10.24 -5.59 -10.73
N GLN A 62 11.28 -6.44 -10.69
CA GLN A 62 12.43 -6.22 -9.80
C GLN A 62 13.22 -4.98 -10.21
N ARG A 63 13.43 -4.78 -11.53
CA ARG A 63 14.07 -3.58 -12.06
C ARG A 63 13.27 -2.31 -11.72
N ARG A 64 11.94 -2.35 -11.82
CA ARG A 64 11.05 -1.26 -11.37
C ARG A 64 11.15 -0.99 -9.88
N GLN A 65 11.18 -2.05 -9.07
CA GLN A 65 11.32 -1.92 -7.62
C GLN A 65 12.67 -1.30 -7.24
N LEU A 66 13.76 -1.69 -7.92
CA LEU A 66 15.07 -1.07 -7.74
C LEU A 66 15.01 0.44 -8.00
N LEU A 67 14.38 0.87 -9.10
CA LEU A 67 14.22 2.31 -9.40
C LEU A 67 13.44 3.05 -8.30
N ARG A 68 12.32 2.49 -7.83
CA ARG A 68 11.51 3.10 -6.75
C ARG A 68 12.30 3.23 -5.45
N LEU A 69 13.09 2.22 -5.08
CA LEU A 69 13.90 2.24 -3.86
C LEU A 69 15.09 3.20 -3.98
N THR A 70 15.77 3.21 -5.13
CA THR A 70 16.86 4.15 -5.40
C THR A 70 16.32 5.59 -5.39
N ALA A 71 15.11 5.82 -5.92
CA ALA A 71 14.45 7.12 -5.82
C ALA A 71 14.16 7.54 -4.36
N ALA A 72 13.77 6.59 -3.50
CA ALA A 72 13.59 6.83 -2.07
C ALA A 72 14.91 7.04 -1.30
N SER A 73 16.07 6.77 -1.90
CA SER A 73 17.39 6.92 -1.25
C SER A 73 17.99 8.34 -1.39
N GLY A 74 17.54 9.10 -2.39
CA GLY A 74 18.00 10.46 -2.63
C GLY A 74 19.39 10.61 -3.26
N VAL A 75 20.08 9.50 -3.58
CA VAL A 75 21.43 9.54 -4.18
C VAL A 75 21.32 9.58 -5.71
N MET A 76 21.57 10.76 -6.30
CA MET A 76 21.47 10.98 -7.76
C MET A 76 22.40 10.07 -8.57
N ALA A 77 23.65 9.89 -8.15
CA ALA A 77 24.59 9.02 -8.86
C ALA A 77 24.11 7.56 -8.91
N ASN A 78 23.43 7.07 -7.86
CA ASN A 78 22.85 5.73 -7.84
C ASN A 78 21.65 5.65 -8.79
N LEU A 79 20.85 6.71 -8.86
CA LEU A 79 19.71 6.78 -9.76
C LEU A 79 20.14 6.77 -11.22
N ASP A 80 21.14 7.58 -11.61
CA ASP A 80 21.64 7.62 -12.98
C ASP A 80 22.24 6.27 -13.38
N ALA A 81 23.07 5.67 -12.50
CA ALA A 81 23.59 4.32 -12.69
C ALA A 81 22.47 3.27 -12.83
N ALA A 82 21.40 3.38 -12.03
CA ALA A 82 20.26 2.48 -12.13
C ALA A 82 19.47 2.68 -13.43
N LEU A 83 19.25 3.92 -13.87
CA LEU A 83 18.52 4.24 -15.09
C LEU A 83 19.26 3.78 -16.35
N GLU A 84 20.59 3.90 -16.37
CA GLU A 84 21.42 3.36 -17.44
C GLU A 84 21.41 1.83 -17.47
N ALA A 85 21.44 1.20 -16.29
CA ALA A 85 21.54 -0.24 -16.20
C ALA A 85 20.21 -0.98 -16.48
N VAL A 86 19.07 -0.43 -16.06
CA VAL A 86 17.76 -1.11 -16.09
C VAL A 86 17.28 -1.52 -17.51
N GLY A 87 17.84 -0.91 -18.56
CA GLY A 87 17.75 -1.42 -19.93
C GLY A 87 16.40 -1.21 -20.62
N PHE A 88 15.51 -0.37 -20.09
CA PHE A 88 14.28 0.06 -20.78
C PHE A 88 14.11 1.58 -20.77
N VAL A 89 13.59 2.12 -21.88
CA VAL A 89 13.52 3.56 -22.13
C VAL A 89 12.25 4.15 -21.54
N LEU A 90 12.40 5.00 -20.53
CA LEU A 90 11.31 5.76 -19.92
C LEU A 90 10.79 6.91 -20.83
N ASP A 91 11.58 7.40 -21.79
CA ASP A 91 11.35 8.71 -22.45
C ASP A 91 10.84 8.73 -23.90
N ARG A 92 10.60 7.59 -24.55
CA ARG A 92 10.05 7.61 -25.92
C ARG A 92 8.52 7.64 -25.93
N LYS A 93 7.93 8.69 -26.54
CA LYS A 93 6.54 8.72 -27.00
C LYS A 93 6.31 7.56 -27.97
N VAL A 94 5.78 6.45 -27.48
CA VAL A 94 5.29 5.35 -28.32
C VAL A 94 3.78 5.23 -28.09
N SER A 95 3.03 5.27 -29.18
CA SER A 95 1.56 5.23 -29.22
C SER A 95 0.99 3.83 -28.99
N SER A 96 1.40 3.13 -27.94
CA SER A 96 0.88 1.78 -27.62
C SER A 96 0.39 1.67 -26.17
N TYR A 97 -0.42 0.64 -25.92
CA TYR A 97 -0.96 0.20 -24.62
C TYR A 97 0.06 0.15 -23.45
N THR A 98 1.37 0.13 -23.74
CA THR A 98 2.45 0.20 -22.74
C THR A 98 2.67 1.59 -22.13
N ALA A 99 2.09 2.66 -22.70
CA ALA A 99 2.21 4.02 -22.22
C ALA A 99 1.67 4.21 -20.78
N GLY A 100 0.57 3.52 -20.43
CA GLY A 100 -0.02 3.59 -19.10
C GLY A 100 0.89 3.00 -18.00
N CYS A 101 1.63 1.93 -18.32
CA CYS A 101 2.57 1.31 -17.37
C CYS A 101 3.78 2.23 -17.09
N ARG A 102 4.34 2.87 -18.12
CA ARG A 102 5.49 3.78 -17.98
C ARG A 102 5.14 5.05 -17.21
N LEU A 103 3.95 5.59 -17.42
CA LEU A 103 3.46 6.73 -16.65
C LEU A 103 3.35 6.41 -15.16
N LYS A 104 2.85 5.20 -14.84
CA LYS A 104 2.78 4.71 -13.46
C LYS A 104 4.17 4.59 -12.81
N GLU A 105 5.16 4.07 -13.53
CA GLU A 105 6.54 3.95 -13.02
C GLU A 105 7.17 5.32 -12.72
N LYS A 106 7.05 6.27 -13.65
CA LYS A 106 7.53 7.65 -13.49
C LYS A 106 6.92 8.32 -12.26
N THR A 107 5.60 8.19 -12.11
CA THR A 107 4.85 8.78 -10.99
C THR A 107 5.15 8.09 -9.66
N ASP A 108 5.40 6.78 -9.63
CA ASP A 108 5.78 6.06 -8.41
C ASP A 108 7.18 6.47 -7.92
N MET A 109 8.15 6.62 -8.82
CA MET A 109 9.50 7.08 -8.49
C MET A 109 9.48 8.51 -7.93
N LEU A 110 8.75 9.40 -8.61
CA LEU A 110 8.57 10.78 -8.15
C LEU A 110 7.88 10.83 -6.78
N ARG A 111 6.82 10.04 -6.58
CA ARG A 111 6.14 9.93 -5.28
C ARG A 111 7.09 9.50 -4.18
N ALA A 112 7.92 8.48 -4.40
CA ALA A 112 8.89 8.00 -3.42
C ALA A 112 9.93 9.06 -3.03
N ALA A 113 10.47 9.79 -4.01
CA ALA A 113 11.41 10.88 -3.76
C ALA A 113 10.74 12.05 -2.99
N CYS A 114 9.50 12.40 -3.33
CA CYS A 114 8.74 13.44 -2.62
C CYS A 114 8.44 13.07 -1.17
N THR A 115 8.02 11.82 -0.90
CA THR A 115 7.74 11.35 0.47
C THR A 115 8.98 11.41 1.37
N MET A 116 10.17 11.25 0.79
CA MET A 116 11.44 11.28 1.52
C MET A 116 12.12 12.66 1.53
N GLY A 117 11.59 13.65 0.79
CA GLY A 117 12.07 15.03 0.82
C GLY A 117 13.35 15.30 0.00
N HIS A 118 13.66 14.48 -1.00
CA HIS A 118 14.91 14.59 -1.76
C HIS A 118 14.86 15.64 -2.88
N VAL A 119 15.15 16.90 -2.56
CA VAL A 119 15.03 18.07 -3.46
C VAL A 119 15.69 17.90 -4.83
N GLY A 120 17.00 17.62 -4.87
CA GLY A 120 17.73 17.50 -6.14
C GLY A 120 17.17 16.41 -7.06
N MET A 121 16.66 15.32 -6.47
CA MET A 121 16.07 14.23 -7.23
C MET A 121 14.69 14.56 -7.77
N VAL A 122 13.86 15.21 -6.97
CA VAL A 122 12.54 15.66 -7.41
C VAL A 122 12.66 16.67 -8.56
N LEU A 123 13.58 17.64 -8.46
CA LEU A 123 13.83 18.59 -9.55
C LEU A 123 14.29 17.90 -10.83
N SER A 124 15.24 16.96 -10.72
CA SER A 124 15.71 16.18 -11.88
C SER A 124 14.58 15.40 -12.56
N PHE A 125 13.67 14.80 -11.78
CA PHE A 125 12.51 14.10 -12.34
C PHE A 125 11.51 15.05 -13.02
N LEU A 126 11.32 16.26 -12.50
CA LEU A 126 10.45 17.26 -13.11
C LEU A 126 11.04 17.80 -14.41
N ASP A 127 12.34 18.01 -14.49
CA ASP A 127 13.04 18.38 -15.72
C ASP A 127 12.89 17.30 -16.80
N ARG A 128 12.95 16.03 -16.39
CA ARG A 128 12.67 14.86 -17.25
C ARG A 128 11.18 14.61 -17.53
N ARG A 129 10.28 15.48 -17.04
CA ARG A 129 8.82 15.41 -17.25
C ARG A 129 8.17 14.13 -16.71
N TYR A 130 8.64 13.63 -15.57
CA TYR A 130 8.11 12.39 -14.95
C TYR A 130 6.80 12.60 -14.18
N GLY A 131 6.42 13.86 -13.95
CA GLY A 131 5.14 14.23 -13.36
C GLY A 131 4.98 15.74 -13.33
N ASP A 132 4.03 16.20 -12.54
CA ASP A 132 3.72 17.61 -12.38
C ASP A 132 4.17 18.15 -11.01
N LYS A 133 4.46 19.46 -10.99
CA LYS A 133 4.87 20.16 -9.77
C LYS A 133 3.77 20.17 -8.71
N ALA A 134 2.49 20.26 -9.09
CA ALA A 134 1.37 20.36 -8.15
C ALA A 134 1.19 19.05 -7.34
N SER A 135 1.18 17.89 -7.99
CA SER A 135 1.13 16.59 -7.31
C SER A 135 2.35 16.39 -6.39
N SER A 136 3.54 16.80 -6.84
CA SER A 136 4.78 16.70 -6.07
C SER A 136 4.74 17.54 -4.81
N LEU A 137 4.26 18.79 -4.94
CA LEU A 137 4.09 19.72 -3.83
C LEU A 137 3.07 19.20 -2.80
N ARG A 138 1.97 18.60 -3.25
CA ARG A 138 0.97 17.99 -2.37
C ARG A 138 1.57 16.87 -1.50
N ILE A 139 2.34 15.98 -2.12
CA ILE A 139 2.99 14.86 -1.41
C ILE A 139 4.09 15.38 -0.47
N ALA A 140 4.89 16.35 -0.91
CA ALA A 140 5.93 16.97 -0.08
C ALA A 140 5.35 17.68 1.15
N ALA A 141 4.22 18.38 0.97
CA ALA A 141 3.50 19.05 2.03
C ALA A 141 2.91 18.06 3.05
N GLU A 142 2.26 16.98 2.57
CA GLU A 142 1.73 15.90 3.43
C GLU A 142 2.82 15.21 4.26
N ALA A 143 4.05 15.12 3.73
CA ALA A 143 5.20 14.54 4.42
C ALA A 143 6.05 15.56 5.22
N GLY A 144 5.70 16.85 5.20
CA GLY A 144 6.34 17.89 6.03
C GLY A 144 7.65 18.46 5.51
N HIS A 145 7.98 18.29 4.22
CA HIS A 145 9.26 18.72 3.66
C HIS A 145 9.24 20.19 3.19
N GLN A 146 9.38 21.13 4.13
CA GLN A 146 9.31 22.58 3.82
C GLN A 146 10.29 23.03 2.73
N HIS A 147 11.56 22.66 2.83
CA HIS A 147 12.59 23.06 1.85
C HIS A 147 12.27 22.57 0.43
N LEU A 148 11.66 21.38 0.31
CA LEU A 148 11.20 20.86 -0.98
C LEU A 148 10.03 21.70 -1.51
N CYS A 149 9.07 22.07 -0.66
CA CYS A 149 7.96 22.93 -1.03
C CYS A 149 8.41 24.31 -1.52
N GLU A 150 9.35 24.94 -0.80
CA GLU A 150 9.99 26.22 -1.19
C GLU A 150 10.62 26.12 -2.57
N THR A 151 11.41 25.08 -2.80
CA THR A 151 12.13 24.88 -4.05
C THR A 151 11.17 24.60 -5.22
N LEU A 152 10.09 23.85 -4.99
CA LEU A 152 9.11 23.53 -6.02
C LEU A 152 8.29 24.75 -6.47
N LEU A 153 7.93 25.60 -5.51
CA LEU A 153 7.20 26.84 -5.77
C LEU A 153 8.06 27.86 -6.50
N GLY A 154 9.33 28.04 -6.06
CA GLY A 154 10.31 28.93 -6.69
C GLY A 154 9.74 30.32 -7.00
N ASP A 155 10.06 30.86 -8.18
CA ASP A 155 9.56 32.18 -8.62
C ASP A 155 8.10 32.14 -9.14
N ARG A 156 7.49 30.95 -9.26
CA ARG A 156 6.14 30.75 -9.83
C ARG A 156 5.09 30.46 -8.76
N LEU A 157 5.27 31.08 -7.59
CA LEU A 157 4.37 30.95 -6.44
C LEU A 157 2.89 31.06 -6.82
N TRP A 158 2.54 32.05 -7.65
CA TRP A 158 1.15 32.35 -7.99
C TRP A 158 0.48 31.42 -8.99
N GLU A 159 1.26 30.73 -9.82
CA GLU A 159 0.73 29.79 -10.81
C GLU A 159 0.52 28.39 -10.21
N LEU A 160 1.40 28.00 -9.29
CA LEU A 160 1.47 26.63 -8.77
C LEU A 160 0.79 26.45 -7.43
N TRP A 161 0.66 27.52 -6.63
CA TRP A 161 0.04 27.42 -5.32
C TRP A 161 -1.46 27.11 -5.42
N ARG A 162 -1.92 26.23 -4.52
CA ARG A 162 -3.31 25.84 -4.30
C ARG A 162 -3.49 25.60 -2.80
N VAL A 163 -4.69 25.85 -2.30
CA VAL A 163 -5.04 25.61 -0.89
C VAL A 163 -4.80 24.15 -0.49
N GLN A 164 -5.02 23.22 -1.43
CA GLN A 164 -4.80 21.79 -1.22
C GLN A 164 -3.40 21.44 -0.66
N HIS A 165 -2.37 22.26 -0.93
CA HIS A 165 -1.04 22.03 -0.36
C HIS A 165 -1.03 22.30 1.16
N ALA A 166 -1.67 23.38 1.61
CA ALA A 166 -1.82 23.68 3.04
C ALA A 166 -2.72 22.65 3.74
N VAL A 167 -3.82 22.23 3.09
CA VAL A 167 -4.69 21.13 3.56
C VAL A 167 -3.91 19.83 3.74
N SER A 168 -3.01 19.52 2.81
CA SER A 168 -2.18 18.31 2.88
C SER A 168 -1.15 18.40 4.01
N ALA A 169 -0.49 19.56 4.19
CA ALA A 169 0.41 19.80 5.32
C ALA A 169 -0.28 19.65 6.68
N LEU A 170 -1.48 20.22 6.83
CA LEU A 170 -2.28 20.07 8.07
C LEU A 170 -2.71 18.62 8.30
N SER A 171 -3.12 17.91 7.25
CA SER A 171 -3.51 16.49 7.34
C SER A 171 -2.34 15.59 7.75
N GLY A 172 -1.11 15.95 7.35
CA GLY A 172 0.13 15.29 7.75
C GLY A 172 0.64 15.67 9.15
N GLY A 173 0.03 16.67 9.80
CA GLY A 173 0.46 17.14 11.12
C GLY A 173 1.61 18.16 11.08
N HIS A 174 1.73 18.94 10.00
CA HIS A 174 2.79 19.93 9.79
C HIS A 174 2.22 21.36 9.79
N PRO A 175 1.85 21.91 10.97
CA PRO A 175 1.16 23.21 11.08
C PRO A 175 2.04 24.39 10.68
N GLU A 176 3.34 24.34 10.95
CA GLU A 176 4.31 25.40 10.61
C GLU A 176 4.46 25.55 9.09
N LEU A 177 4.58 24.41 8.39
CA LEU A 177 4.60 24.37 6.93
C LEU A 177 3.28 24.85 6.33
N ALA A 178 2.15 24.45 6.92
CA ALA A 178 0.85 24.91 6.48
C ALA A 178 0.70 26.43 6.66
N ASP A 179 1.16 26.99 7.78
CA ASP A 179 1.07 28.43 8.02
C ASP A 179 1.93 29.21 7.05
N TRP A 180 3.16 28.77 6.80
CA TRP A 180 4.02 29.33 5.75
C TRP A 180 3.32 29.30 4.39
N LEU A 181 2.73 28.17 3.98
CA LEU A 181 1.98 28.04 2.73
C LEU A 181 0.77 29.00 2.66
N LEU A 182 0.08 29.24 3.77
CA LEU A 182 -1.07 30.14 3.81
C LEU A 182 -0.64 31.61 3.74
N GLN A 183 0.39 31.99 4.49
CA GLN A 183 0.94 33.36 4.49
C GLN A 183 1.40 33.79 3.10
N LEU A 184 1.91 32.86 2.28
CA LEU A 184 2.24 33.13 0.89
C LEU A 184 1.05 33.70 0.10
N ARG A 185 -0.19 33.28 0.38
CA ARG A 185 -1.37 33.77 -0.36
C ARG A 185 -2.08 34.93 0.31
N THR A 186 -2.19 34.90 1.63
CA THR A 186 -2.97 35.90 2.38
C THR A 186 -2.18 37.15 2.72
N GLY A 187 -0.83 37.10 2.66
CA GLY A 187 0.03 38.21 3.04
C GLY A 187 -0.05 38.56 4.54
N GLY A 188 -0.66 37.70 5.34
CA GLY A 188 -0.94 37.94 6.75
C GLY A 188 -1.70 36.79 7.42
N PRO A 189 -1.99 36.92 8.73
CA PRO A 189 -2.59 35.83 9.51
C PRO A 189 -4.08 35.60 9.21
N ALA A 190 -4.78 36.61 8.68
CA ALA A 190 -6.21 36.52 8.37
C ALA A 190 -6.47 35.59 7.18
N LEU A 191 -7.41 34.64 7.34
CA LEU A 191 -7.79 33.68 6.30
C LEU A 191 -9.07 34.10 5.55
N ALA A 192 -9.66 35.25 5.91
CA ALA A 192 -10.83 35.85 5.24
C ALA A 192 -10.76 35.87 3.70
N PRO A 193 -9.61 36.14 3.05
CA PRO A 193 -9.51 36.16 1.59
C PRO A 193 -9.73 34.81 0.89
N LEU A 194 -9.69 33.69 1.63
CA LEU A 194 -9.78 32.34 1.06
C LEU A 194 -11.22 31.82 0.94
N GLY A 195 -12.19 32.49 1.57
CA GLY A 195 -13.59 32.08 1.60
C GLY A 195 -13.92 31.00 2.65
N GLY A 196 -15.21 30.86 2.95
CA GLY A 196 -15.72 29.98 4.00
C GLY A 196 -15.47 28.49 3.76
N ASP A 197 -15.74 28.01 2.54
CA ASP A 197 -15.58 26.59 2.16
C ASP A 197 -14.13 26.12 2.34
N THR A 198 -13.18 26.93 1.87
CA THR A 198 -11.73 26.69 2.03
C THR A 198 -11.31 26.65 3.49
N CYS A 199 -11.83 27.55 4.33
CA CYS A 199 -11.59 27.51 5.77
C CYS A 199 -12.14 26.19 6.38
N GLY A 200 -13.29 25.70 5.90
CA GLY A 200 -13.83 24.39 6.28
C GLY A 200 -12.85 23.24 6.00
N GLU A 201 -12.30 23.17 4.79
CA GLU A 201 -11.30 22.16 4.40
C GLU A 201 -10.03 22.22 5.26
N LEU A 202 -9.53 23.43 5.57
CA LEU A 202 -8.37 23.63 6.43
C LEU A 202 -8.63 23.16 7.86
N LEU A 203 -9.81 23.45 8.42
CA LEU A 203 -10.22 23.00 9.74
C LEU A 203 -10.36 21.47 9.78
N GLU A 204 -10.91 20.85 8.74
CA GLU A 204 -11.03 19.39 8.65
C GLU A 204 -9.66 18.73 8.65
N ALA A 205 -8.73 19.22 7.82
CA ALA A 205 -7.38 18.72 7.77
C ALA A 205 -6.63 18.87 9.11
N ALA A 206 -6.76 20.03 9.75
CA ALA A 206 -6.15 20.27 11.06
C ALA A 206 -6.75 19.35 12.13
N ALA A 207 -8.07 19.12 12.12
CA ALA A 207 -8.71 18.20 13.05
C ALA A 207 -8.19 16.76 12.90
N LYS A 208 -7.89 16.34 11.67
CA LYS A 208 -7.33 15.02 11.36
C LYS A 208 -5.89 14.85 11.86
N GLY A 209 -5.00 15.79 11.52
CA GLY A 209 -3.54 15.62 11.65
C GLY A 209 -2.83 16.45 12.73
N CYS A 210 -3.38 17.60 13.15
CA CYS A 210 -2.69 18.55 14.03
C CYS A 210 -3.30 18.58 15.43
N GLU A 211 -2.56 18.99 16.46
CA GLU A 211 -3.11 19.17 17.81
C GLU A 211 -4.15 20.31 17.90
N LEU A 212 -5.00 20.27 18.93
CA LEU A 212 -6.10 21.21 19.18
C LEU A 212 -5.68 22.69 19.17
N PRO A 213 -4.53 23.11 19.73
CA PRO A 213 -4.13 24.52 19.68
C PRO A 213 -4.06 25.06 18.25
N VAL A 214 -3.60 24.25 17.30
CA VAL A 214 -3.54 24.62 15.87
C VAL A 214 -4.95 24.80 15.31
N LEU A 215 -5.85 23.85 15.60
CA LEU A 215 -7.24 23.89 15.14
C LEU A 215 -7.98 25.12 15.66
N VAL A 216 -7.81 25.44 16.96
CA VAL A 216 -8.38 26.64 17.59
C VAL A 216 -7.82 27.91 16.95
N SER A 217 -6.51 27.97 16.75
CA SER A 217 -5.85 29.11 16.10
C SER A 217 -6.38 29.34 14.68
N LEU A 218 -6.53 28.28 13.88
CA LEU A 218 -7.08 28.38 12.52
C LEU A 218 -8.53 28.88 12.52
N ARG A 219 -9.37 28.42 13.46
CA ARG A 219 -10.75 28.90 13.57
C ARG A 219 -10.80 30.38 13.94
N GLN A 220 -9.95 30.83 14.86
CA GLN A 220 -9.85 32.26 15.21
C GLN A 220 -9.46 33.11 14.01
N ARG A 221 -8.56 32.61 13.14
CA ARG A 221 -8.16 33.30 11.90
C ARG A 221 -9.24 33.33 10.81
N CYS A 222 -10.27 32.49 10.94
CA CYS A 222 -11.47 32.49 10.09
C CYS A 222 -12.68 33.11 10.82
N SER A 223 -12.50 33.84 11.94
CA SER A 223 -13.62 34.38 12.76
C SER A 223 -14.58 35.28 12.00
N ASP A 224 -14.06 36.01 11.01
CA ASP A 224 -14.81 37.01 10.25
C ASP A 224 -15.59 36.38 9.07
N LEU A 225 -15.42 35.08 8.85
CA LEU A 225 -16.09 34.33 7.81
C LEU A 225 -17.29 33.57 8.36
N TYR A 226 -18.42 33.68 7.67
CA TYR A 226 -19.51 32.73 7.84
C TYR A 226 -19.05 31.37 7.29
N ILE A 227 -18.71 30.46 8.19
CA ILE A 227 -18.47 29.06 7.85
C ILE A 227 -19.81 28.35 7.97
N ASP A 228 -20.27 27.78 6.86
CA ASP A 228 -21.52 27.04 6.83
C ASP A 228 -21.52 25.93 7.89
N GLN A 229 -22.68 25.69 8.49
CA GLN A 229 -22.85 24.72 9.56
C GLN A 229 -22.57 23.30 9.06
N ASP A 230 -22.90 23.03 7.79
CA ASP A 230 -22.58 21.77 7.12
C ASP A 230 -21.07 21.57 6.92
N ALA A 231 -20.27 22.65 6.88
CA ALA A 231 -18.81 22.57 6.78
C ALA A 231 -18.11 22.23 8.11
N LEU A 232 -18.81 22.31 9.26
CA LEU A 232 -18.27 21.91 10.56
C LEU A 232 -18.43 20.42 10.87
N LEU A 233 -19.38 19.74 10.23
CA LEU A 233 -19.59 18.31 10.38
C LEU A 233 -18.36 17.48 9.94
N PRO A 234 -17.71 17.74 8.79
CA PRO A 234 -16.45 17.09 8.43
C PRO A 234 -15.34 17.28 9.47
N VAL A 235 -15.24 18.46 10.09
CA VAL A 235 -14.26 18.75 11.15
C VAL A 235 -14.47 17.85 12.36
N LEU A 236 -15.73 17.66 12.77
CA LEU A 236 -16.08 16.76 13.87
C LEU A 236 -15.75 15.30 13.52
N ILE A 237 -16.07 14.85 12.31
CA ILE A 237 -15.77 13.50 11.84
C ILE A 237 -14.25 13.26 11.81
N ALA A 238 -13.49 14.22 11.29
CA ALA A 238 -12.04 14.20 11.26
C ALA A 238 -11.43 14.18 12.67
N ALA A 239 -12.00 14.92 13.62
CA ALA A 239 -11.60 14.87 15.02
C ALA A 239 -11.82 13.49 15.65
N ALA A 240 -12.95 12.82 15.37
CA ALA A 240 -13.20 11.45 15.84
C ALA A 240 -12.19 10.44 15.29
N GLY A 241 -11.77 10.62 14.03
CA GLY A 241 -10.76 9.82 13.35
C GLY A 241 -9.32 10.34 13.49
N SER A 242 -9.06 11.27 14.41
CA SER A 242 -7.78 11.97 14.45
C SER A 242 -6.61 11.06 14.78
N THR A 243 -5.45 11.37 14.20
CA THR A 243 -4.19 10.66 14.45
C THR A 243 -3.52 11.08 15.76
N THR A 244 -3.93 12.22 16.35
CA THR A 244 -3.36 12.76 17.58
C THR A 244 -4.14 12.30 18.82
N ALA A 245 -3.48 12.33 20.00
CA ALA A 245 -4.04 11.81 21.24
C ALA A 245 -5.16 12.67 21.87
N ASP A 246 -5.25 13.94 21.47
CA ASP A 246 -6.19 14.95 21.96
C ASP A 246 -7.55 14.95 21.25
N TRP A 247 -7.87 13.88 20.51
CA TRP A 247 -9.12 13.72 19.74
C TRP A 247 -10.39 14.02 20.56
N GLN A 248 -10.42 13.68 21.85
CA GLN A 248 -11.55 13.99 22.75
C GLN A 248 -11.76 15.50 22.93
N GLN A 249 -10.66 16.23 23.04
CA GLN A 249 -10.67 17.67 23.29
C GLN A 249 -11.10 18.39 22.01
N LYS A 250 -10.64 17.91 20.84
CA LYS A 250 -11.11 18.36 19.52
C LYS A 250 -12.60 18.13 19.30
N LEU A 251 -13.12 16.96 19.67
CA LEU A 251 -14.55 16.70 19.57
C LEU A 251 -15.38 17.63 20.45
N ARG A 252 -14.98 17.83 21.71
CA ARG A 252 -15.66 18.80 22.60
C ARG A 252 -15.60 20.22 22.06
N TRP A 253 -14.46 20.60 21.52
CA TRP A 253 -14.31 21.89 20.87
C TRP A 253 -15.26 22.02 19.67
N ALA A 254 -15.30 21.01 18.78
CA ALA A 254 -16.18 21.01 17.61
C ALA A 254 -17.67 21.02 18.01
N GLU A 255 -18.06 20.26 19.04
CA GLU A 255 -19.41 20.28 19.61
C GLU A 255 -19.82 21.68 20.06
N HIS A 256 -18.92 22.43 20.70
CA HIS A 256 -19.20 23.79 21.16
C HIS A 256 -19.32 24.81 20.01
N GLN A 257 -18.77 24.51 18.84
CA GLN A 257 -18.91 25.34 17.65
C GLN A 257 -20.20 25.07 16.87
N MET A 258 -20.89 23.97 17.14
CA MET A 258 -22.12 23.60 16.43
C MET A 258 -23.37 24.15 17.13
N PRO A 259 -24.43 24.46 16.36
CA PRO A 259 -25.68 24.94 16.94
C PRO A 259 -26.41 23.84 17.74
N ASP A 260 -27.19 24.27 18.73
CA ASP A 260 -28.03 23.38 19.53
C ASP A 260 -29.03 22.62 18.63
N GLY A 261 -29.03 21.29 18.74
CA GLY A 261 -29.94 20.42 17.97
C GLY A 261 -29.44 20.01 16.59
N PHE A 262 -28.17 20.29 16.24
CA PHE A 262 -27.57 19.80 14.99
C PHE A 262 -27.66 18.27 14.88
N ARG A 263 -28.10 17.77 13.72
CA ARG A 263 -28.27 16.33 13.50
C ARG A 263 -26.94 15.70 13.09
N LEU A 264 -26.35 14.99 14.03
CA LEU A 264 -25.19 14.14 13.78
C LEU A 264 -25.55 12.94 12.90
N ASN A 265 -24.58 12.45 12.13
CA ASN A 265 -24.68 11.18 11.38
C ASN A 265 -23.69 10.14 11.93
N GLY A 266 -23.76 8.90 11.44
CA GLY A 266 -22.91 7.80 11.91
C GLY A 266 -21.43 7.92 11.53
N ASN A 267 -21.04 8.91 10.72
CA ASN A 267 -19.69 9.00 10.18
C ASN A 267 -18.63 9.24 11.26
N ALA A 268 -18.96 9.96 12.34
CA ALA A 268 -18.03 10.16 13.45
C ALA A 268 -17.70 8.83 14.16
N CYS A 269 -18.72 7.99 14.39
CA CYS A 269 -18.53 6.63 14.90
C CYS A 269 -17.75 5.76 13.91
N ALA A 270 -17.98 5.90 12.60
CA ALA A 270 -17.21 5.17 11.58
C ALA A 270 -15.72 5.57 11.52
N ALA A 271 -15.42 6.86 11.61
CA ALA A 271 -14.04 7.36 11.67
C ALA A 271 -13.33 6.87 12.93
N ALA A 272 -14.00 6.94 14.08
CA ALA A 272 -13.50 6.40 15.34
C ALA A 272 -13.27 4.88 15.30
N ALA A 273 -14.20 4.13 14.69
CA ALA A 273 -14.12 2.68 14.60
C ALA A 273 -12.89 2.18 13.84
N GLY A 274 -12.42 2.96 12.86
CA GLY A 274 -11.23 2.65 12.06
C GLY A 274 -9.89 3.00 12.71
N CYS A 275 -9.89 3.60 13.89
CA CYS A 275 -8.67 3.95 14.63
C CYS A 275 -8.13 2.75 15.42
N PRO A 276 -6.80 2.69 15.69
CA PRO A 276 -6.21 1.62 16.51
C PRO A 276 -6.82 1.48 17.91
N ASP A 277 -7.21 2.59 18.52
CA ASP A 277 -7.89 2.70 19.82
C ASP A 277 -9.42 2.82 19.66
N GLY A 278 -9.98 2.37 18.54
CA GLY A 278 -11.35 2.65 18.15
C GLY A 278 -12.42 2.16 19.14
N GLY A 279 -12.16 1.10 19.91
CA GLY A 279 -13.06 0.62 20.98
C GLY A 279 -13.29 1.69 22.05
N LEU A 280 -12.21 2.31 22.53
CA LEU A 280 -12.27 3.42 23.49
C LEU A 280 -13.02 4.61 22.91
N ARG A 281 -12.71 5.00 21.66
CA ARG A 281 -13.36 6.13 20.97
C ARG A 281 -14.86 5.92 20.79
N LEU A 282 -15.26 4.74 20.32
CA LEU A 282 -16.68 4.37 20.19
C LEU A 282 -17.37 4.37 21.55
N SER A 283 -16.77 3.81 22.59
CA SER A 283 -17.38 3.81 23.93
C SER A 283 -17.67 5.24 24.44
N TRP A 284 -16.82 6.20 24.10
CA TRP A 284 -16.95 7.59 24.49
C TRP A 284 -18.07 8.29 23.69
N LEU A 285 -18.04 8.16 22.36
CA LEU A 285 -19.04 8.74 21.45
C LEU A 285 -20.44 8.21 21.76
N LEU A 286 -20.57 6.90 21.92
CA LEU A 286 -21.84 6.23 22.16
C LEU A 286 -22.45 6.56 23.52
N ARG A 287 -21.64 6.89 24.54
CA ARG A 287 -22.12 7.42 25.84
C ARG A 287 -22.72 8.81 25.71
N ARG A 288 -22.26 9.60 24.73
CA ARG A 288 -22.77 10.94 24.40
C ARG A 288 -23.93 10.92 23.40
N ARG A 289 -24.50 9.73 23.12
CA ARG A 289 -25.60 9.51 22.17
C ARG A 289 -25.28 9.88 20.72
N TYR A 290 -24.01 9.80 20.32
CA TYR A 290 -23.69 9.86 18.90
C TYR A 290 -24.39 8.73 18.14
N PRO A 291 -25.02 9.02 16.99
CA PRO A 291 -25.62 7.98 16.18
C PRO A 291 -24.52 7.09 15.63
N ALA A 292 -24.84 5.80 15.51
CA ALA A 292 -24.01 4.83 14.84
C ALA A 292 -24.88 4.08 13.84
N ASP A 293 -24.29 3.78 12.69
CA ASP A 293 -24.97 3.21 11.54
C ASP A 293 -24.19 2.00 10.99
N ALA A 294 -24.64 1.48 9.85
CA ALA A 294 -23.97 0.38 9.17
C ALA A 294 -22.50 0.69 8.85
N SER A 295 -22.17 1.93 8.44
CA SER A 295 -20.80 2.36 8.13
C SER A 295 -19.87 2.22 9.34
N SER A 296 -20.37 2.57 10.53
CA SER A 296 -19.63 2.42 11.79
C SER A 296 -19.26 0.97 12.07
N LEU A 297 -20.21 0.07 11.86
CA LEU A 297 -20.02 -1.37 12.02
C LEU A 297 -19.07 -1.94 10.96
N GLU A 298 -19.20 -1.47 9.71
CA GLU A 298 -18.34 -1.87 8.61
C GLU A 298 -16.87 -1.52 8.88
N LYS A 299 -16.59 -0.30 9.35
CA LYS A 299 -15.24 0.10 9.73
C LYS A 299 -14.69 -0.68 10.91
N ALA A 300 -15.50 -0.97 11.94
CA ALA A 300 -15.05 -1.80 13.05
C ALA A 300 -14.62 -3.21 12.60
N LEU A 301 -15.35 -3.80 11.66
CA LEU A 301 -15.02 -5.12 11.09
C LEU A 301 -13.74 -5.09 10.26
N LEU A 302 -13.61 -4.11 9.35
CA LEU A 302 -12.48 -3.98 8.43
C LEU A 302 -11.16 -3.59 9.12
N CYS A 303 -11.23 -3.10 10.36
CA CYS A 303 -10.06 -2.70 11.13
C CYS A 303 -9.75 -3.65 12.29
N GLY A 304 -10.50 -4.75 12.45
CA GLY A 304 -10.23 -5.72 13.51
C GLY A 304 -10.63 -5.25 14.92
N ASN A 305 -11.55 -4.29 15.04
CA ASN A 305 -11.95 -3.69 16.32
C ASN A 305 -13.07 -4.50 17.02
N THR A 306 -12.67 -5.45 17.87
CA THR A 306 -13.57 -6.37 18.60
C THR A 306 -14.46 -5.68 19.64
N GLU A 307 -13.90 -4.73 20.40
CA GLU A 307 -14.63 -3.97 21.42
C GLU A 307 -15.69 -3.07 20.78
N GLY A 308 -15.30 -2.35 19.73
CA GLY A 308 -16.19 -1.49 18.95
C GLY A 308 -17.34 -2.28 18.33
N LEU A 309 -17.04 -3.44 17.76
CA LEU A 309 -18.04 -4.35 17.22
C LEU A 309 -19.11 -4.71 18.25
N GLU A 310 -18.72 -5.11 19.46
CA GLU A 310 -19.67 -5.51 20.51
C GLU A 310 -20.59 -4.35 20.92
N LEU A 311 -20.03 -3.14 21.06
CA LEU A 311 -20.81 -1.94 21.39
C LEU A 311 -21.85 -1.58 20.33
N LEU A 312 -21.50 -1.78 19.05
CA LEU A 312 -22.34 -1.47 17.89
C LEU A 312 -23.44 -2.52 17.70
N VAL A 313 -23.11 -3.80 17.85
CA VAL A 313 -24.09 -4.90 17.74
C VAL A 313 -25.12 -4.85 18.88
N ARG A 314 -24.70 -4.53 20.11
CA ARG A 314 -25.63 -4.35 21.25
C ARG A 314 -26.68 -3.27 21.01
N ARG A 315 -26.43 -2.33 20.08
CA ARG A 315 -27.39 -1.30 19.65
C ARG A 315 -28.33 -1.75 18.53
N GLY A 316 -28.25 -3.00 18.11
CA GLY A 316 -29.12 -3.57 17.08
C GLY A 316 -28.57 -3.47 15.66
N LEU A 317 -27.36 -2.94 15.46
CA LEU A 317 -26.73 -2.94 14.14
C LEU A 317 -26.40 -4.37 13.70
N ARG A 318 -26.50 -4.60 12.38
CA ARG A 318 -26.32 -5.91 11.76
C ARG A 318 -25.25 -5.80 10.65
N PRO A 319 -24.23 -6.66 10.67
CA PRO A 319 -23.18 -6.63 9.66
C PRO A 319 -23.71 -7.15 8.33
N LYS A 320 -23.28 -6.55 7.24
CA LYS A 320 -23.52 -7.07 5.89
C LYS A 320 -22.58 -8.25 5.62
N LEU A 321 -23.02 -9.19 4.78
CA LEU A 321 -22.23 -10.37 4.44
C LEU A 321 -20.90 -9.99 3.78
N ASP A 322 -20.93 -9.09 2.80
CA ASP A 322 -19.74 -8.61 2.07
C ASP A 322 -18.64 -8.07 3.01
N THR A 323 -19.05 -7.41 4.10
CA THR A 323 -18.14 -6.85 5.10
C THR A 323 -17.49 -7.94 5.95
N ILE A 324 -18.23 -9.00 6.29
CA ILE A 324 -17.70 -10.16 7.00
C ILE A 324 -16.67 -10.87 6.13
N GLU A 325 -16.96 -11.05 4.84
CA GLU A 325 -16.02 -11.63 3.87
C GLU A 325 -14.75 -10.76 3.74
N ALA A 326 -14.91 -9.44 3.67
CA ALA A 326 -13.77 -8.53 3.62
C ALA A 326 -12.90 -8.61 4.89
N ALA A 327 -13.49 -8.71 6.08
CA ALA A 327 -12.76 -8.92 7.33
C ALA A 327 -11.99 -10.26 7.35
N ALA A 328 -12.59 -11.33 6.78
CA ALA A 328 -11.92 -12.62 6.60
C ALA A 328 -10.74 -12.54 5.65
N ARG A 329 -10.89 -11.83 4.52
CA ARG A 329 -9.81 -11.58 3.55
C ARG A 329 -8.64 -10.79 4.16
N LEU A 330 -8.93 -9.89 5.09
CA LEU A 330 -7.92 -9.10 5.81
C LEU A 330 -7.28 -9.84 6.99
N GLY A 331 -7.82 -11.00 7.41
CA GLY A 331 -7.24 -11.83 8.47
C GLY A 331 -7.70 -11.47 9.88
N HIS A 332 -8.81 -10.75 10.04
CA HIS A 332 -9.32 -10.31 11.35
C HIS A 332 -10.07 -11.42 12.09
N LEU A 333 -9.37 -12.51 12.44
CA LEU A 333 -9.93 -13.71 13.08
C LEU A 333 -10.70 -13.41 14.37
N GLU A 334 -10.14 -12.58 15.26
CA GLU A 334 -10.73 -12.30 16.57
C GLU A 334 -12.10 -11.62 16.46
N VAL A 335 -12.26 -10.73 15.48
CA VAL A 335 -13.53 -10.07 15.19
C VAL A 335 -14.57 -11.08 14.66
N LEU A 336 -14.15 -12.00 13.80
CA LEU A 336 -15.03 -13.04 13.27
C LEU A 336 -15.48 -14.02 14.37
N LYS A 337 -14.56 -14.43 15.25
CA LYS A 337 -14.89 -15.24 16.43
C LYS A 337 -15.88 -14.52 17.33
N LYS A 338 -15.69 -13.22 17.56
CA LYS A 338 -16.61 -12.39 18.36
C LYS A 338 -18.00 -12.30 17.71
N LEU A 339 -18.09 -12.11 16.39
CA LEU A 339 -19.38 -12.14 15.67
C LEU A 339 -20.12 -13.46 15.88
N ARG A 340 -19.41 -14.60 15.78
CA ARG A 340 -19.99 -15.92 16.04
C ARG A 340 -20.51 -16.05 17.47
N GLN A 341 -19.74 -15.61 18.46
CA GLN A 341 -20.14 -15.63 19.88
C GLN A 341 -21.41 -14.82 20.14
N ILE A 342 -21.61 -13.71 19.41
CA ILE A 342 -22.83 -12.89 19.54
C ILE A 342 -24.03 -13.56 18.85
N GLY A 343 -23.84 -14.66 18.13
CA GLY A 343 -24.90 -15.44 17.50
C GLY A 343 -25.18 -15.05 16.04
N PHE A 344 -24.27 -14.35 15.38
CA PHE A 344 -24.40 -14.14 13.93
C PHE A 344 -24.13 -15.42 13.16
N GLY A 345 -25.04 -15.75 12.24
CA GLY A 345 -24.84 -16.82 11.27
C GLY A 345 -23.71 -16.45 10.32
N LEU A 346 -22.62 -17.20 10.40
CA LEU A 346 -21.46 -17.02 9.54
C LEU A 346 -21.48 -18.08 8.43
N ALA A 347 -21.55 -17.65 7.18
CA ALA A 347 -21.50 -18.55 6.04
C ALA A 347 -20.08 -19.13 5.91
N ALA A 348 -19.89 -20.35 6.45
CA ALA A 348 -18.58 -21.00 6.55
C ALA A 348 -17.82 -21.04 5.22
N ALA A 349 -18.51 -21.41 4.12
CA ALA A 349 -17.93 -21.44 2.78
C ALA A 349 -17.44 -20.05 2.30
N ALA A 350 -18.23 -19.00 2.51
CA ALA A 350 -17.86 -17.65 2.11
C ALA A 350 -16.63 -17.13 2.87
N ILE A 351 -16.56 -17.39 4.18
CA ILE A 351 -15.40 -17.03 5.01
C ILE A 351 -14.15 -17.80 4.58
N ALA A 352 -14.27 -19.10 4.32
CA ALA A 352 -13.15 -19.91 3.85
C ALA A 352 -12.61 -19.40 2.51
N ARG A 353 -13.49 -19.12 1.53
CA ARG A 353 -13.10 -18.55 0.22
C ARG A 353 -12.38 -17.22 0.36
N ALA A 354 -12.93 -16.29 1.15
CA ALA A 354 -12.34 -14.98 1.37
C ALA A 354 -10.99 -15.06 2.10
N ALA A 355 -10.87 -15.95 3.09
CA ALA A 355 -9.62 -16.21 3.80
C ALA A 355 -8.54 -16.78 2.86
N ALA A 356 -8.90 -17.73 1.98
CA ALA A 356 -7.98 -18.28 0.98
C ALA A 356 -7.52 -17.22 -0.04
N GLU A 357 -8.44 -16.38 -0.53
CA GLU A 357 -8.10 -15.24 -1.40
C GLU A 357 -7.11 -14.28 -0.72
N GLY A 358 -7.32 -14.00 0.58
CA GLY A 358 -6.44 -13.15 1.38
C GLY A 358 -5.11 -13.78 1.79
N GLY A 359 -4.95 -15.10 1.68
CA GLY A 359 -3.82 -15.84 2.24
C GLY A 359 -3.81 -15.88 3.78
N GLN A 360 -4.99 -15.93 4.39
CA GLN A 360 -5.18 -15.86 5.84
C GLN A 360 -5.39 -17.26 6.42
N LEU A 361 -4.31 -18.04 6.50
CA LEU A 361 -4.36 -19.43 6.98
C LEU A 361 -5.10 -19.59 8.33
N PRO A 362 -4.88 -18.74 9.37
CA PRO A 362 -5.60 -18.87 10.63
C PRO A 362 -7.12 -18.75 10.50
N VAL A 363 -7.60 -17.88 9.60
CA VAL A 363 -9.05 -17.72 9.34
C VAL A 363 -9.60 -18.90 8.55
N LEU A 364 -8.83 -19.41 7.58
CA LEU A 364 -9.22 -20.58 6.80
C LEU A 364 -9.35 -21.83 7.68
N VAL A 365 -8.36 -22.10 8.54
CA VAL A 365 -8.36 -23.20 9.50
C VAL A 365 -9.62 -23.12 10.37
N TRP A 366 -9.86 -21.95 10.95
CA TRP A 366 -11.02 -21.69 11.78
C TRP A 366 -12.36 -21.91 11.05
N ALA A 367 -12.46 -21.47 9.80
CA ALA A 367 -13.68 -21.62 9.00
C ALA A 367 -14.00 -23.08 8.67
N VAL A 368 -12.99 -23.91 8.41
CA VAL A 368 -13.21 -25.33 8.12
C VAL A 368 -13.43 -26.13 9.41
N GLU A 369 -12.57 -25.95 10.40
CA GLU A 369 -12.60 -26.77 11.63
C GLU A 369 -13.76 -26.44 12.55
N GLU A 370 -14.03 -25.15 12.73
CA GLU A 370 -15.03 -24.73 13.71
C GLU A 370 -16.34 -24.29 13.06
N LEU A 371 -16.34 -23.71 11.86
CA LEU A 371 -17.58 -23.33 11.16
C LEU A 371 -18.11 -24.44 10.23
N GLY A 372 -17.31 -25.45 9.92
CA GLY A 372 -17.72 -26.57 9.05
C GLY A 372 -17.72 -26.23 7.56
N ALA A 373 -16.84 -25.33 7.10
CA ALA A 373 -16.67 -25.10 5.67
C ALA A 373 -16.15 -26.36 4.97
N SER A 374 -16.77 -26.74 3.85
CA SER A 374 -16.30 -27.88 3.06
C SER A 374 -14.98 -27.56 2.37
N VAL A 375 -14.02 -28.47 2.50
CA VAL A 375 -12.75 -28.41 1.77
C VAL A 375 -12.88 -28.82 0.30
N GLU A 376 -14.01 -29.41 -0.09
CA GLU A 376 -14.31 -29.80 -1.47
C GLU A 376 -14.93 -28.67 -2.30
N ASP A 377 -15.10 -27.48 -1.71
CA ASP A 377 -15.67 -26.32 -2.39
C ASP A 377 -14.77 -25.85 -3.55
N PRO A 378 -15.23 -25.93 -4.82
CA PRO A 378 -14.41 -25.59 -5.98
C PRO A 378 -13.89 -24.15 -5.96
N LEU A 379 -14.66 -23.21 -5.40
CA LEU A 379 -14.25 -21.82 -5.32
C LEU A 379 -13.17 -21.61 -4.25
N LEU A 380 -13.21 -22.36 -3.15
CA LEU A 380 -12.16 -22.35 -2.14
C LEU A 380 -10.85 -22.87 -2.74
N ILE A 381 -10.92 -24.02 -3.42
CA ILE A 381 -9.78 -24.66 -4.09
C ILE A 381 -9.12 -23.68 -5.06
N ARG A 382 -9.92 -23.09 -5.96
CA ARG A 382 -9.43 -22.13 -6.96
C ARG A 382 -8.71 -20.93 -6.32
N GLN A 383 -9.25 -20.37 -5.24
CA GLN A 383 -8.61 -19.22 -4.57
C GLN A 383 -7.31 -19.61 -3.88
N ALA A 384 -7.29 -20.75 -3.16
CA ALA A 384 -6.08 -21.25 -2.50
C ALA A 384 -4.97 -21.56 -3.51
N VAL A 385 -5.34 -22.18 -4.64
CA VAL A 385 -4.42 -22.51 -5.73
C VAL A 385 -3.87 -21.24 -6.38
N LYS A 386 -4.73 -20.29 -6.75
CA LYS A 386 -4.31 -19.01 -7.35
C LYS A 386 -3.36 -18.23 -6.44
N ARG A 387 -3.54 -18.31 -5.12
CA ARG A 387 -2.66 -17.64 -4.15
C ARG A 387 -1.27 -18.28 -4.05
N CYS A 388 -1.17 -19.58 -4.35
CA CYS A 388 0.05 -20.39 -4.26
C CYS A 388 0.70 -20.34 -2.87
N ASP A 389 -0.11 -20.35 -1.82
CA ASP A 389 0.37 -20.48 -0.44
C ASP A 389 0.53 -21.97 -0.09
N LEU A 390 1.78 -22.43 -0.05
CA LEU A 390 2.11 -23.84 0.18
C LEU A 390 1.58 -24.36 1.52
N GLU A 391 1.61 -23.54 2.57
CA GLU A 391 1.15 -23.97 3.90
C GLU A 391 -0.36 -24.23 3.88
N ALA A 392 -1.12 -23.32 3.26
CA ALA A 392 -2.56 -23.47 3.11
C ALA A 392 -2.93 -24.67 2.21
N LEU A 393 -2.22 -24.89 1.11
CA LEU A 393 -2.46 -26.02 0.21
C LEU A 393 -2.17 -27.37 0.88
N ARG A 394 -1.05 -27.48 1.62
CA ARG A 394 -0.72 -28.68 2.41
C ARG A 394 -1.77 -28.95 3.47
N TRP A 395 -2.18 -27.91 4.17
CA TRP A 395 -3.20 -28.01 5.21
C TRP A 395 -4.55 -28.45 4.63
N LEU A 396 -5.00 -27.88 3.51
CA LEU A 396 -6.22 -28.31 2.81
C LEU A 396 -6.14 -29.77 2.38
N ARG A 397 -5.00 -30.19 1.80
CA ARG A 397 -4.78 -31.57 1.37
C ARG A 397 -4.91 -32.56 2.52
N GLN A 398 -4.33 -32.25 3.68
CA GLN A 398 -4.41 -33.10 4.88
C GLN A 398 -5.86 -33.33 5.35
N ARG A 399 -6.80 -32.49 4.93
CA ARG A 399 -8.23 -32.60 5.23
C ARG A 399 -9.07 -33.23 4.12
N GLY A 400 -8.42 -33.79 3.09
CA GLY A 400 -9.09 -34.48 2.00
C GLY A 400 -9.56 -33.55 0.88
N CYS A 401 -9.07 -32.32 0.82
CA CYS A 401 -9.31 -31.42 -0.31
C CYS A 401 -8.83 -32.08 -1.62
N PRO A 402 -9.69 -32.20 -2.65
CA PRO A 402 -9.33 -32.80 -3.93
C PRO A 402 -8.46 -31.84 -4.75
N LEU A 403 -7.20 -31.72 -4.36
CA LEU A 403 -6.17 -31.00 -5.11
C LEU A 403 -5.52 -31.88 -6.20
N ASP A 404 -5.86 -33.17 -6.19
CA ASP A 404 -5.37 -34.18 -7.11
C ASP A 404 -6.17 -34.12 -8.43
N GLY A 405 -5.55 -33.73 -9.53
CA GLY A 405 -6.11 -33.97 -10.88
C GLY A 405 -6.02 -32.81 -11.87
N ASP A 406 -6.05 -31.56 -11.40
CA ASP A 406 -6.04 -30.40 -12.29
C ASP A 406 -4.63 -29.81 -12.46
N GLU A 407 -4.29 -29.46 -13.70
CA GLU A 407 -3.07 -28.71 -14.03
C GLU A 407 -3.08 -27.31 -13.41
N GLU A 408 -4.22 -26.84 -12.89
CA GLU A 408 -4.39 -25.51 -12.30
C GLU A 408 -3.38 -25.24 -11.18
N VAL A 409 -3.05 -26.24 -10.35
CA VAL A 409 -2.02 -26.11 -9.30
C VAL A 409 -0.65 -25.83 -9.90
N ALA A 410 -0.27 -26.58 -10.94
CA ALA A 410 1.00 -26.41 -11.62
C ALA A 410 1.06 -25.09 -12.40
N LEU A 411 -0.01 -24.74 -13.12
CA LEU A 411 -0.12 -23.48 -13.88
C LEU A 411 -0.03 -22.26 -12.95
N ALA A 412 -0.77 -22.27 -11.84
CA ALA A 412 -0.74 -21.19 -10.87
C ALA A 412 0.64 -21.07 -10.20
N ALA A 413 1.25 -22.20 -9.82
CA ALA A 413 2.56 -22.21 -9.19
C ALA A 413 3.66 -21.74 -10.16
N ALA A 414 3.60 -22.16 -11.42
CA ALA A 414 4.48 -21.71 -12.49
C ALA A 414 4.32 -20.20 -12.75
N GLY A 415 3.09 -19.72 -12.96
CA GLY A 415 2.77 -18.32 -13.20
C GLY A 415 3.04 -17.39 -12.00
N SER A 416 3.09 -17.95 -10.78
CA SER A 416 3.50 -17.23 -9.56
C SER A 416 5.00 -17.37 -9.26
N GLY A 417 5.72 -18.20 -10.02
CA GLY A 417 7.13 -18.49 -9.83
C GLY A 417 7.45 -19.24 -8.54
N GLN A 418 6.49 -19.97 -7.96
CA GLN A 418 6.60 -20.65 -6.67
C GLN A 418 7.09 -22.09 -6.84
N LEU A 419 8.41 -22.23 -7.00
CA LEU A 419 9.07 -23.54 -7.13
C LEU A 419 8.69 -24.54 -6.02
N PRO A 420 8.61 -24.16 -4.72
CA PRO A 420 8.24 -25.10 -3.67
C PRO A 420 6.84 -25.72 -3.86
N VAL A 421 5.90 -25.00 -4.47
CA VAL A 421 4.54 -25.52 -4.75
C VAL A 421 4.56 -26.48 -5.94
N LEU A 422 5.39 -26.23 -6.96
CA LEU A 422 5.61 -27.16 -8.07
C LEU A 422 6.27 -28.46 -7.61
N GLU A 423 7.29 -28.37 -6.76
CA GLU A 423 7.94 -29.53 -6.15
C GLU A 423 6.96 -30.37 -5.36
N TRP A 424 6.18 -29.71 -4.51
CA TRP A 424 5.12 -30.33 -3.75
C TRP A 424 4.08 -31.03 -4.65
N TYR A 425 3.65 -30.38 -5.73
CA TYR A 425 2.71 -30.93 -6.70
C TYR A 425 3.24 -32.21 -7.38
N VAL A 426 4.48 -32.20 -7.85
CA VAL A 426 5.04 -33.37 -8.54
C VAL A 426 5.39 -34.50 -7.58
N GLN A 427 6.01 -34.19 -6.44
CA GLN A 427 6.52 -35.20 -5.51
C GLN A 427 5.42 -35.78 -4.63
N GLU A 428 4.59 -34.90 -4.06
CA GLU A 428 3.60 -35.31 -3.07
C GLU A 428 2.23 -35.53 -3.72
N LEU A 429 1.70 -34.61 -4.56
CA LEU A 429 0.40 -34.78 -5.23
C LEU A 429 0.45 -35.77 -6.40
N ARG A 430 1.64 -36.09 -6.91
CA ARG A 430 1.85 -36.97 -8.08
C ARG A 430 1.03 -36.51 -9.30
N GLY A 431 0.86 -35.20 -9.46
CA GLY A 431 0.07 -34.62 -10.53
C GLY A 431 0.65 -34.89 -11.92
N PRO A 432 -0.20 -34.99 -12.97
CA PRO A 432 0.25 -35.33 -14.31
C PRO A 432 1.14 -34.24 -14.92
N VAL A 433 2.16 -34.67 -15.67
CA VAL A 433 3.08 -33.80 -16.43
C VAL A 433 2.47 -33.52 -17.79
N ARG A 434 1.61 -32.51 -17.95
CA ARG A 434 0.94 -32.24 -19.23
C ARG A 434 0.44 -30.80 -19.40
N SER A 435 1.28 -29.90 -19.91
CA SER A 435 0.99 -28.98 -21.04
C SER A 435 2.15 -28.00 -21.22
N GLY A 436 2.17 -27.30 -22.37
CA GLY A 436 3.09 -26.19 -22.60
C GLY A 436 2.76 -24.92 -21.81
N ALA A 437 1.52 -24.80 -21.32
CA ALA A 437 1.03 -23.61 -20.64
C ALA A 437 1.73 -23.35 -19.30
N ALA A 438 2.21 -24.40 -18.61
CA ALA A 438 3.01 -24.21 -17.40
C ALA A 438 4.37 -23.56 -17.69
N LEU A 439 5.01 -23.93 -18.81
CA LEU A 439 6.25 -23.28 -19.24
C LEU A 439 6.00 -21.86 -19.74
N GLU A 440 4.89 -21.61 -20.42
CA GLU A 440 4.46 -20.25 -20.78
C GLU A 440 4.23 -19.36 -19.56
N ALA A 441 3.54 -19.89 -18.54
CA ALA A 441 3.27 -19.17 -17.29
C ALA A 441 4.57 -18.92 -16.51
N ALA A 442 5.45 -19.92 -16.40
CA ALA A 442 6.77 -19.77 -15.78
C ALA A 442 7.63 -18.74 -16.53
N ALA A 443 7.58 -18.75 -17.87
CA ALA A 443 8.31 -17.80 -18.71
C ALA A 443 7.87 -16.35 -18.44
N ALA A 444 6.57 -16.12 -18.24
CA ALA A 444 6.03 -14.80 -17.89
C ALA A 444 6.58 -14.26 -16.55
N THR A 445 7.11 -15.13 -15.67
CA THR A 445 7.74 -14.70 -14.42
C THR A 445 9.21 -14.32 -14.58
N GLY A 446 9.87 -14.74 -15.66
CA GLY A 446 11.30 -14.56 -15.89
C GLY A 446 12.21 -15.39 -14.95
N ARG A 447 11.66 -16.34 -14.18
CA ARG A 447 12.45 -17.16 -13.24
C ARG A 447 13.01 -18.42 -13.91
N VAL A 448 14.30 -18.37 -14.26
CA VAL A 448 15.01 -19.49 -14.91
C VAL A 448 15.00 -20.75 -14.07
N GLU A 449 15.06 -20.64 -12.74
CA GLU A 449 15.00 -21.79 -11.83
C GLU A 449 13.73 -22.63 -12.06
N VAL A 450 12.57 -21.98 -12.23
CA VAL A 450 11.29 -22.65 -12.48
C VAL A 450 11.26 -23.27 -13.87
N LEU A 451 11.71 -22.52 -14.89
CA LEU A 451 11.81 -23.03 -16.27
C LEU A 451 12.71 -24.27 -16.36
N ALA A 452 13.88 -24.20 -15.74
CA ALA A 452 14.85 -25.28 -15.69
C ALA A 452 14.30 -26.51 -14.99
N TRP A 453 13.64 -26.31 -13.86
CA TRP A 453 13.04 -27.39 -13.10
C TRP A 453 11.92 -28.10 -13.88
N LEU A 454 11.08 -27.35 -14.62
CA LEU A 454 10.04 -27.91 -15.49
C LEU A 454 10.63 -28.68 -16.68
N ARG A 455 11.65 -28.13 -17.36
CA ARG A 455 12.28 -28.80 -18.51
C ARG A 455 13.10 -30.03 -18.13
N GLN A 456 13.73 -30.08 -16.96
CA GLN A 456 14.37 -31.30 -16.43
C GLN A 456 13.40 -32.48 -16.31
N ARG A 457 12.10 -32.19 -16.20
CA ARG A 457 11.01 -33.18 -16.15
C ARG A 457 10.30 -33.35 -17.48
N PHE A 458 10.91 -32.87 -18.57
CA PHE A 458 10.42 -33.01 -19.94
C PHE A 458 9.06 -32.37 -20.23
N TRP A 459 8.66 -31.35 -19.47
CA TRP A 459 7.45 -30.58 -19.78
C TRP A 459 7.59 -29.90 -21.15
N PRO A 460 6.59 -29.98 -22.05
CA PRO A 460 6.72 -29.50 -23.42
C PRO A 460 6.76 -27.97 -23.47
N TRP A 461 7.38 -27.39 -24.50
CA TRP A 461 7.27 -25.96 -24.75
C TRP A 461 5.82 -25.60 -25.11
N GLY A 462 5.33 -24.46 -24.64
CA GLY A 462 4.14 -23.83 -25.17
C GLY A 462 4.46 -22.84 -26.28
N SER A 463 3.48 -22.53 -27.14
CA SER A 463 3.62 -21.61 -28.27
C SER A 463 4.04 -20.20 -27.85
N ASP A 464 3.62 -19.74 -26.67
CA ASP A 464 3.89 -18.39 -26.19
C ASP A 464 5.08 -18.31 -25.22
N THR A 465 5.81 -19.41 -25.03
CA THR A 465 6.89 -19.49 -24.01
C THR A 465 7.94 -18.40 -24.24
N TRP A 466 8.36 -18.24 -25.50
CA TRP A 466 9.35 -17.23 -25.87
C TRP A 466 8.82 -15.79 -25.69
N VAL A 467 7.59 -15.54 -26.15
CA VAL A 467 6.95 -14.22 -26.08
C VAL A 467 6.76 -13.78 -24.63
N ASN A 468 6.34 -14.70 -23.76
CA ASN A 468 6.14 -14.44 -22.34
C ASN A 468 7.47 -14.17 -21.61
N ALA A 469 8.53 -14.92 -21.90
CA ALA A 469 9.86 -14.63 -21.36
C ALA A 469 10.39 -13.26 -21.82
N ALA A 470 10.16 -12.91 -23.09
CA ALA A 470 10.51 -11.59 -23.61
C ALA A 470 9.71 -10.48 -22.90
N GLY A 471 8.42 -10.70 -22.65
CA GLY A 471 7.57 -9.79 -21.88
C GLY A 471 7.99 -9.64 -20.41
N ALA A 472 8.53 -10.70 -19.80
CA ALA A 472 9.07 -10.66 -18.44
C ALA A 472 10.35 -9.82 -18.32
N GLY A 473 11.06 -9.63 -19.45
CA GLY A 473 12.28 -8.83 -19.60
C GLY A 473 13.47 -9.35 -18.81
N CYS A 474 13.56 -10.68 -18.61
CA CYS A 474 14.70 -11.35 -18.01
C CYS A 474 15.59 -11.95 -19.12
N GLU A 475 16.80 -11.44 -19.28
CA GLU A 475 17.72 -11.86 -20.35
C GLU A 475 18.21 -13.30 -20.14
N VAL A 476 18.52 -13.67 -18.90
CA VAL A 476 18.94 -15.06 -18.61
C VAL A 476 17.84 -16.05 -18.94
N ALA A 477 16.56 -15.67 -18.79
CA ALA A 477 15.46 -16.53 -19.21
C ALA A 477 15.44 -16.74 -20.73
N LEU A 478 15.67 -15.68 -21.52
CA LEU A 478 15.72 -15.77 -22.98
C LEU A 478 16.93 -16.57 -23.50
N GLU A 479 18.11 -16.32 -22.94
CA GLU A 479 19.33 -17.07 -23.29
C GLU A 479 19.15 -18.55 -22.96
N TRP A 480 18.63 -18.84 -21.78
CA TRP A 480 18.35 -20.20 -21.36
C TRP A 480 17.32 -20.88 -22.29
N LEU A 481 16.28 -20.17 -22.73
CA LEU A 481 15.33 -20.69 -23.72
C LEU A 481 15.99 -20.96 -25.08
N ALA A 482 16.88 -20.07 -25.53
CA ALA A 482 17.62 -20.21 -26.78
C ALA A 482 18.54 -21.44 -26.76
N GLU A 483 19.32 -21.61 -25.69
CA GLU A 483 20.21 -22.76 -25.48
C GLU A 483 19.46 -24.08 -25.46
N ARG A 484 18.21 -24.08 -24.99
CA ARG A 484 17.37 -25.28 -24.89
C ARG A 484 16.49 -25.51 -26.12
N GLY A 485 16.67 -24.72 -27.18
CA GLY A 485 15.96 -24.86 -28.45
C GLY A 485 14.45 -24.60 -28.32
N CYS A 486 14.05 -23.64 -27.48
CA CYS A 486 12.66 -23.19 -27.44
C CYS A 486 12.26 -22.62 -28.82
N PRO A 487 11.12 -23.02 -29.41
CA PRO A 487 10.67 -22.48 -30.68
C PRO A 487 10.44 -20.98 -30.55
N MET A 488 11.07 -20.20 -31.44
CA MET A 488 10.86 -18.77 -31.56
C MET A 488 9.65 -18.53 -32.48
N PRO A 489 8.73 -17.62 -32.16
CA PRO A 489 7.66 -17.26 -33.08
C PRO A 489 8.27 -16.80 -34.41
N GLU A 490 7.77 -17.33 -35.52
CA GLU A 490 8.16 -16.85 -36.84
C GLU A 490 7.82 -15.36 -36.91
N SER A 491 8.84 -14.52 -37.10
CA SER A 491 8.58 -13.13 -37.42
C SER A 491 7.82 -13.15 -38.74
N SER A 492 6.57 -12.68 -38.75
CA SER A 492 5.86 -12.33 -39.98
C SER A 492 6.60 -11.15 -40.64
N ARG A 493 7.77 -11.44 -41.21
CA ARG A 493 8.41 -10.67 -42.26
C ARG A 493 7.87 -11.29 -43.53
N ASP A 494 6.68 -10.83 -43.94
CA ASP A 494 6.16 -10.84 -45.32
C ASP A 494 4.69 -10.37 -45.28
N ALA A 495 4.50 -9.04 -45.32
CA ALA A 495 3.37 -8.32 -45.94
C ALA A 495 3.58 -6.80 -45.78
#